data_AF-A0A535A3Z8-F1
#
_entry.id   AF-A0A535A3Z8-F1
#
_cell.length_a   1.000
_cell.length_b   1.000
_cell.length_c   1.000
_cell.angle_alpha   90.00
_cell.angle_beta   90.00
_cell.angle_gamma   90.00
#
_symmetry.space_group_name_H-M   'P 1'
#
loop_
_entity.id
_entity.type
_entity.pdbx_description
1 polymer ?
#
loop_
_entity_poly.entity_id
_entity_poly.type
_entity_poly.pdbx_seq_one_letter_code
_entity_poly.pdbx_strand_id
1 'polypeptide(L)'
;MAMRNRRLALAGLAKILDAGALEELFTCPDDEAVFLYDLLVDTARARSSAHYAEICRTARRRGVTPDYVVDRAVVLLGAMAERRRMDLYRILGVAPLSCGDVIRQRWLEVARATHPDVGGDGVRFRQVKQAYEILRDPARRAEYERFWVRALGPFERVAPAEPPAEVRVMPSRVPAPAPESPPAAPAPPQSETAATLSWNAARLLQSREALDRRFADTGGIGTILSRLEAALAPVERAELDALRAEVDRTIVTLDVWRDQLASVAALKRRLAV
;
A
#
# COMPACT_ATOMS: atom_id res chain seq x y z
N MET A 1 6.14 29.18 1.63
CA MET A 1 5.28 28.02 1.97
C MET A 1 5.82 26.66 1.51
N ALA A 2 6.69 26.56 0.48
CA ALA A 2 7.18 25.28 -0.07
C ALA A 2 8.07 24.41 0.85
N MET A 3 8.80 25.00 1.80
CA MET A 3 9.66 24.22 2.73
C MET A 3 8.89 23.44 3.80
N ARG A 4 7.61 23.81 4.05
CA ARG A 4 6.78 23.15 5.06
C ARG A 4 6.35 21.75 4.63
N ASN A 5 6.25 21.46 3.33
CA ASN A 5 5.84 20.14 2.80
C ASN A 5 6.96 19.09 2.73
N ARG A 6 8.22 19.47 2.43
CA ARG A 6 9.30 18.47 2.24
C ARG A 6 9.68 17.73 3.52
N ARG A 7 9.78 18.46 4.64
CA ARG A 7 10.13 17.86 5.93
C ARG A 7 9.00 16.96 6.43
N LEU A 8 7.75 17.38 6.22
CA LEU A 8 6.57 16.57 6.52
C LEU A 8 6.50 15.33 5.63
N ALA A 9 6.81 15.44 4.33
CA ALA A 9 6.84 14.31 3.41
C ALA A 9 7.91 13.29 3.82
N LEU A 10 9.12 13.72 4.22
CA LEU A 10 10.14 12.81 4.72
C LEU A 10 9.71 12.08 6.00
N ALA A 11 9.06 12.79 6.92
CA ALA A 11 8.53 12.20 8.15
C ALA A 11 7.37 11.22 7.85
N GLY A 12 6.48 11.58 6.94
CA GLY A 12 5.35 10.75 6.53
C GLY A 12 5.79 9.50 5.76
N LEU A 13 6.76 9.62 4.85
CA LEU A 13 7.34 8.47 4.15
C LEU A 13 8.04 7.51 5.12
N ALA A 14 8.70 8.02 6.16
CA ALA A 14 9.23 7.19 7.22
C ALA A 14 8.12 6.43 7.96
N LYS A 15 7.02 7.11 8.32
CA LYS A 15 5.84 6.47 8.93
C LYS A 15 5.20 5.40 8.04
N ILE A 16 5.09 5.66 6.73
CA ILE A 16 4.54 4.70 5.75
C ILE A 16 5.36 3.40 5.74
N LEU A 17 6.67 3.50 5.89
CA LEU A 17 7.57 2.34 5.93
C LEU A 17 7.56 1.63 7.29
N ASP A 18 7.41 2.38 8.38
CA ASP A 18 7.42 1.84 9.75
C ASP A 18 6.11 1.17 10.13
N ALA A 19 4.99 1.62 9.58
CA ALA A 19 3.69 1.09 9.90
C ALA A 19 3.60 -0.39 9.54
N GLY A 20 3.45 -1.26 10.53
CA GLY A 20 3.21 -2.69 10.37
C GLY A 20 1.79 -2.99 9.89
N ALA A 21 0.84 -2.12 10.22
CA ALA A 21 -0.56 -2.20 9.83
C ALA A 21 -1.15 -0.81 9.53
N LEU A 22 -2.34 -0.75 8.93
CA LEU A 22 -3.01 0.52 8.59
C LEU A 22 -3.31 1.35 9.85
N GLU A 23 -3.56 0.65 10.93
CA GLU A 23 -3.82 1.13 12.29
C GLU A 23 -2.61 1.85 12.89
N GLU A 24 -1.40 1.61 12.40
CA GLU A 24 -0.20 2.26 12.93
C GLU A 24 0.14 3.54 12.14
N LEU A 25 -0.26 3.56 10.88
CA LEU A 25 0.05 4.66 9.97
C LEU A 25 -0.72 5.93 10.29
N PHE A 26 -2.00 5.79 10.63
CA PHE A 26 -2.89 6.93 10.75
C PHE A 26 -3.03 7.46 12.16
N THR A 27 -2.17 7.00 13.08
CA THR A 27 -2.07 7.29 14.54
C THR A 27 -1.95 8.75 14.97
N CYS A 28 -2.28 9.67 14.09
CA CYS A 28 -1.97 11.07 14.18
C CYS A 28 -3.24 11.93 14.19
N PRO A 29 -3.10 13.23 14.53
CA PRO A 29 -4.17 14.20 14.40
C PRO A 29 -4.79 14.21 12.99
N ASP A 30 -6.06 14.62 12.88
CA ASP A 30 -6.85 14.55 11.64
C ASP A 30 -6.15 15.24 10.44
N ASP A 31 -5.48 16.37 10.67
CA ASP A 31 -4.73 17.10 9.65
C ASP A 31 -3.49 16.32 9.17
N GLU A 32 -2.82 15.60 10.06
CA GLU A 32 -1.71 14.72 9.72
C GLU A 32 -2.19 13.43 9.04
N ALA A 33 -3.36 12.89 9.43
CA ALA A 33 -3.94 11.71 8.80
C ALA A 33 -4.37 11.99 7.35
N VAL A 34 -4.98 13.16 7.11
CA VAL A 34 -5.28 13.65 5.76
C VAL A 34 -4.01 13.84 4.95
N PHE A 35 -2.98 14.45 5.54
CA PHE A 35 -1.69 14.62 4.88
C PHE A 35 -1.02 13.28 4.51
N LEU A 36 -1.05 12.28 5.41
CA LEU A 36 -0.48 10.96 5.15
C LEU A 36 -1.26 10.21 4.07
N TYR A 37 -2.58 10.35 4.03
CA TYR A 37 -3.39 9.82 2.94
C TYR A 37 -3.02 10.44 1.60
N ASP A 38 -2.93 11.77 1.54
CA ASP A 38 -2.52 12.48 0.32
C ASP A 38 -1.09 12.12 -0.09
N LEU A 39 -0.20 11.93 0.88
CA LEU A 39 1.17 11.49 0.64
C LEU A 39 1.23 10.06 0.14
N LEU A 40 0.40 9.13 0.65
CA LEU A 40 0.28 7.77 0.12
C LEU A 40 -0.19 7.79 -1.34
N VAL A 41 -1.22 8.58 -1.64
CA VAL A 41 -1.77 8.74 -3.00
C VAL A 41 -0.72 9.34 -3.94
N ASP A 42 0.02 10.35 -3.49
CA ASP A 42 1.10 10.95 -4.27
C ASP A 42 2.28 9.98 -4.46
N THR A 43 2.66 9.23 -3.42
CA THR A 43 3.76 8.25 -3.45
C THR A 43 3.46 7.11 -4.42
N ALA A 44 2.19 6.66 -4.50
CA ALA A 44 1.75 5.64 -5.45
C ALA A 44 1.91 6.08 -6.92
N ARG A 45 2.10 7.38 -7.20
CA ARG A 45 2.41 7.89 -8.55
C ARG A 45 3.88 7.70 -8.95
N ALA A 46 4.70 7.12 -8.07
CA ALA A 46 6.10 6.79 -8.32
C ALA A 46 6.90 7.98 -8.86
N ARG A 47 7.49 7.87 -10.06
CA ARG A 47 8.33 8.90 -10.68
C ARG A 47 7.59 10.21 -10.97
N SER A 48 6.26 10.18 -10.97
CA SER A 48 5.39 11.34 -11.15
C SER A 48 4.92 11.97 -9.83
N SER A 49 5.38 11.45 -8.68
CA SER A 49 5.12 12.03 -7.35
C SER A 49 5.76 13.41 -7.22
N ALA A 50 5.03 14.35 -6.61
CA ALA A 50 5.58 15.66 -6.23
C ALA A 50 6.71 15.55 -5.19
N HIS A 51 6.78 14.42 -4.48
CA HIS A 51 7.75 14.11 -3.43
C HIS A 51 8.73 13.01 -3.83
N TYR A 52 8.94 12.74 -5.13
CA TYR A 52 9.82 11.67 -5.59
C TYR A 52 11.27 11.79 -5.06
N ALA A 53 11.77 13.02 -4.91
CA ALA A 53 13.09 13.26 -4.34
C ALA A 53 13.18 12.90 -2.84
N GLU A 54 12.07 13.00 -2.12
CA GLU A 54 11.91 12.60 -0.72
C GLU A 54 11.73 11.09 -0.59
N ILE A 55 11.03 10.44 -1.53
CA ILE A 55 10.95 8.97 -1.66
C ILE A 55 12.36 8.40 -1.79
N CYS A 56 13.14 8.88 -2.77
CA CYS A 56 14.52 8.42 -2.99
C CYS A 56 15.45 8.69 -1.80
N ARG A 57 15.19 9.75 -1.01
CA ARG A 57 15.97 10.04 0.21
C ARG A 57 15.60 9.12 1.35
N THR A 58 14.30 8.86 1.53
CA THR A 58 13.80 7.96 2.58
C THR A 58 14.24 6.53 2.30
N ALA A 59 14.13 6.07 1.04
CA ALA A 59 14.59 4.77 0.60
C ALA A 59 16.08 4.55 0.91
N ARG A 60 16.94 5.51 0.53
CA ARG A 60 18.38 5.48 0.85
C ARG A 60 18.66 5.43 2.35
N ARG A 61 17.96 6.23 3.16
CA ARG A 61 18.12 6.24 4.63
C ARG A 61 17.71 4.92 5.29
N ARG A 62 16.74 4.22 4.70
CA ARG A 62 16.21 2.94 5.20
C ARG A 62 16.88 1.72 4.56
N GLY A 63 17.81 1.91 3.63
CA GLY A 63 18.48 0.82 2.92
C GLY A 63 17.55 0.02 2.00
N VAL A 64 16.47 0.63 1.51
CA VAL A 64 15.49 0.04 0.58
C VAL A 64 15.51 0.76 -0.77
N THR A 65 14.89 0.17 -1.80
CA THR A 65 14.73 0.83 -3.12
C THR A 65 13.55 1.82 -3.10
N PRO A 66 13.56 2.85 -3.98
CA PRO A 66 12.40 3.74 -4.12
C PRO A 66 11.13 2.98 -4.50
N ASP A 67 11.23 1.95 -5.35
CA ASP A 67 10.11 1.11 -5.75
C ASP A 67 9.48 0.39 -4.55
N TYR A 68 10.28 -0.09 -3.58
CA TYR A 68 9.75 -0.69 -2.36
C TYR A 68 8.87 0.27 -1.55
N VAL A 69 9.22 1.57 -1.51
CA VAL A 69 8.42 2.60 -0.84
C VAL A 69 7.10 2.83 -1.57
N VAL A 70 7.13 2.82 -2.91
CA VAL A 70 5.95 2.94 -3.76
C VAL A 70 5.04 1.73 -3.59
N ASP A 71 5.58 0.52 -3.66
CA ASP A 71 4.85 -0.74 -3.47
C ASP A 71 4.18 -0.79 -2.10
N ARG A 72 4.88 -0.33 -1.05
CA ARG A 72 4.30 -0.21 0.28
C ARG A 72 3.09 0.72 0.30
N ALA A 73 3.18 1.88 -0.34
CA ALA A 73 2.07 2.82 -0.44
C ALA A 73 0.87 2.23 -1.20
N VAL A 74 1.11 1.51 -2.30
CA VAL A 74 0.07 0.84 -3.10
C VAL A 74 -0.64 -0.24 -2.28
N VAL A 75 0.09 -1.08 -1.54
CA VAL A 75 -0.48 -2.13 -0.69
C VAL A 75 -1.37 -1.53 0.40
N LEU A 76 -0.92 -0.46 1.06
CA LEU A 76 -1.70 0.22 2.10
C LEU A 76 -2.97 0.85 1.53
N LEU A 77 -2.89 1.53 0.38
CA LEU A 77 -4.07 2.08 -0.31
C LEU A 77 -5.05 0.98 -0.73
N GLY A 78 -4.55 -0.17 -1.19
CA GLY A 78 -5.37 -1.35 -1.52
C GLY A 78 -6.11 -1.90 -0.29
N ALA A 79 -5.43 -2.03 0.85
CA ALA A 79 -6.04 -2.45 2.10
C ALA A 79 -7.12 -1.46 2.58
N MET A 80 -6.90 -0.15 2.40
CA MET A 80 -7.91 0.88 2.68
C MET A 80 -9.13 0.74 1.77
N ALA A 81 -8.90 0.56 0.46
CA ALA A 81 -9.97 0.43 -0.51
C ALA A 81 -10.84 -0.80 -0.24
N GLU A 82 -10.23 -1.92 0.16
CA GLU A 82 -10.94 -3.13 0.54
C GLU A 82 -11.77 -2.93 1.82
N ARG A 83 -11.24 -2.24 2.82
CA ARG A 83 -12.03 -1.87 4.02
C ARG A 83 -13.20 -0.92 3.71
N ARG A 84 -13.02 0.02 2.77
CA ARG A 84 -14.11 0.89 2.28
C ARG A 84 -15.14 0.12 1.46
N ARG A 85 -14.75 -0.96 0.79
CA ARG A 85 -15.69 -1.90 0.18
C ARG A 85 -16.56 -2.60 1.21
N MET A 86 -16.06 -2.78 2.44
CA MET A 86 -16.82 -3.27 3.59
C MET A 86 -17.66 -2.20 4.31
N ASP A 87 -17.72 -0.96 3.79
CA ASP A 87 -18.56 0.11 4.34
C ASP A 87 -20.05 -0.26 4.19
N LEU A 88 -20.69 -0.55 5.32
CA LEU A 88 -22.02 -1.16 5.37
C LEU A 88 -23.08 -0.23 4.76
N TYR A 89 -22.89 1.09 4.84
CA TYR A 89 -23.79 2.06 4.23
C TYR A 89 -23.71 2.01 2.70
N ARG A 90 -22.50 1.86 2.16
CA ARG A 90 -22.27 1.73 0.72
C ARG A 90 -22.75 0.38 0.18
N ILE A 91 -22.54 -0.69 0.94
CA ILE A 91 -23.03 -2.04 0.62
C ILE A 91 -24.57 -2.04 0.55
N LEU A 92 -25.24 -1.38 1.49
CA LEU A 92 -26.69 -1.30 1.54
C LEU A 92 -27.27 -0.21 0.59
N GLY A 93 -26.42 0.65 0.02
CA GLY A 93 -26.82 1.71 -0.91
C GLY A 93 -27.56 2.88 -0.25
N VAL A 94 -27.23 3.18 1.01
CA VAL A 94 -27.89 4.22 1.82
C VAL A 94 -26.92 5.30 2.26
N ALA A 95 -27.42 6.51 2.50
CA ALA A 95 -26.60 7.59 3.03
C ALA A 95 -26.22 7.32 4.51
N PRO A 96 -25.05 7.77 5.00
CA PRO A 96 -24.60 7.55 6.39
C PRO A 96 -25.57 8.09 7.46
N LEU A 97 -26.36 9.12 7.12
CA LEU A 97 -27.36 9.74 7.99
C LEU A 97 -28.79 9.20 7.78
N SER A 98 -28.94 8.06 7.08
CA SER A 98 -30.27 7.50 6.81
C SER A 98 -30.94 7.01 8.10
N CYS A 99 -32.23 7.30 8.25
CA CYS A 99 -33.03 6.79 9.35
C CYS A 99 -33.25 5.26 9.22
N GLY A 100 -33.58 4.60 10.34
CA GLY A 100 -33.79 3.15 10.37
C GLY A 100 -34.85 2.64 9.39
N ASP A 101 -35.88 3.44 9.13
CA ASP A 101 -36.94 3.11 8.16
C ASP A 101 -36.41 3.09 6.72
N VAL A 102 -35.56 4.04 6.34
CA VAL A 102 -34.90 4.08 5.02
C VAL A 102 -33.95 2.91 4.85
N ILE A 103 -33.20 2.56 5.90
CA ILE A 103 -32.31 1.39 5.92
C ILE A 103 -33.11 0.09 5.73
N ARG A 104 -34.25 -0.04 6.40
CA ARG A 104 -35.15 -1.20 6.27
C ARG A 104 -35.79 -1.31 4.89
N GLN A 105 -36.26 -0.21 4.32
CA GLN A 105 -36.84 -0.19 2.98
C GLN A 105 -35.81 -0.60 1.93
N ARG A 106 -34.60 -0.03 2.01
CA ARG A 106 -33.50 -0.34 1.09
C ARG A 106 -33.02 -1.78 1.21
N TRP A 107 -32.98 -2.33 2.43
CA TRP A 107 -32.74 -3.76 2.63
C TRP A 107 -33.76 -4.62 1.89
N LEU A 108 -35.07 -4.33 2.01
CA LEU A 108 -36.12 -5.12 1.37
C LEU A 108 -36.03 -5.06 -0.17
N GLU A 109 -35.69 -3.90 -0.73
CA GLU A 109 -35.48 -3.72 -2.17
C GLU A 109 -34.27 -4.52 -2.67
N VAL A 110 -33.12 -4.38 -2.00
CA VAL A 110 -31.88 -5.05 -2.41
C VAL A 110 -31.93 -6.56 -2.16
N ALA A 111 -32.58 -7.00 -1.07
CA ALA A 111 -32.76 -8.41 -0.77
C ALA A 111 -33.62 -9.11 -1.83
N ARG A 112 -34.69 -8.48 -2.31
CA ARG A 112 -35.51 -9.01 -3.41
C ARG A 112 -34.76 -9.06 -4.73
N ALA A 113 -33.92 -8.06 -5.01
CA ALA A 113 -33.13 -8.01 -6.24
C ALA A 113 -31.94 -8.98 -6.26
N THR A 114 -31.41 -9.33 -5.08
CA THR A 114 -30.17 -10.11 -4.95
C THR A 114 -30.41 -11.54 -4.45
N HIS A 115 -31.66 -11.93 -4.19
CA HIS A 115 -31.96 -13.26 -3.64
C HIS A 115 -31.51 -14.38 -4.62
N PRO A 116 -30.82 -15.43 -4.14
CA PRO A 116 -30.37 -16.53 -4.99
C PRO A 116 -31.52 -17.25 -5.70
N ASP A 117 -32.70 -17.33 -5.05
CA ASP A 117 -33.89 -17.96 -5.64
C ASP A 117 -34.49 -17.22 -6.85
N VAL A 118 -34.13 -15.95 -7.07
CA VAL A 118 -34.53 -15.18 -8.26
C VAL A 118 -33.36 -14.98 -9.24
N GLY A 119 -32.29 -15.75 -9.09
CA GLY A 119 -31.10 -15.67 -9.94
C GLY A 119 -30.12 -14.56 -9.56
N GLY A 120 -30.20 -14.04 -8.32
CA GLY A 120 -29.29 -13.03 -7.79
C GLY A 120 -27.95 -13.60 -7.31
N ASP A 121 -26.95 -12.73 -7.16
CA ASP A 121 -25.63 -13.09 -6.67
C ASP A 121 -25.66 -13.39 -5.16
N GLY A 122 -25.55 -14.68 -4.80
CA GLY A 122 -25.53 -15.13 -3.41
C GLY A 122 -24.38 -14.57 -2.57
N VAL A 123 -23.26 -14.17 -3.18
CA VAL A 123 -22.15 -13.49 -2.47
C VAL A 123 -22.61 -12.08 -2.06
N ARG A 124 -23.17 -11.33 -3.01
CA ARG A 124 -23.71 -9.99 -2.78
C ARG A 124 -24.88 -10.01 -1.79
N PHE A 125 -25.74 -11.02 -1.85
CA PHE A 125 -26.84 -11.18 -0.89
C PHE A 125 -26.33 -11.31 0.55
N ARG A 126 -25.28 -12.13 0.77
CA ARG A 126 -24.66 -12.29 2.09
C ARG A 126 -24.06 -10.98 2.61
N GLN A 127 -23.39 -10.22 1.74
CA GLN A 127 -22.81 -8.92 2.10
C GLN A 127 -23.89 -7.89 2.50
N VAL A 128 -24.96 -7.78 1.72
CA VAL A 128 -26.08 -6.87 2.00
C VAL A 128 -26.81 -7.29 3.28
N LYS A 129 -26.99 -8.59 3.51
CA LYS A 129 -27.61 -9.13 4.73
C LYS A 129 -26.80 -8.77 5.97
N GLN A 130 -25.49 -8.96 5.91
CA GLN A 130 -24.58 -8.63 7.01
C GLN A 130 -24.56 -7.11 7.31
N ALA A 131 -24.60 -6.27 6.27
CA ALA A 131 -24.72 -4.82 6.43
C ALA A 131 -26.03 -4.42 7.12
N TYR A 132 -27.16 -5.01 6.72
CA TYR A 132 -28.44 -4.73 7.35
C TYR A 132 -28.50 -5.18 8.82
N GLU A 133 -27.97 -6.36 9.15
CA GLU A 133 -27.99 -6.89 10.54
C GLU A 133 -27.27 -5.98 11.55
N ILE A 134 -26.24 -5.28 11.11
CA ILE A 134 -25.48 -4.34 11.93
C ILE A 134 -26.14 -2.95 11.94
N LEU A 135 -26.60 -2.45 10.80
CA LEU A 135 -27.17 -1.10 10.68
C LEU A 135 -28.62 -0.98 11.22
N ARG A 136 -29.35 -2.09 11.31
CA ARG A 136 -30.73 -2.14 11.81
C ARG A 136 -30.81 -1.91 13.31
N ASP A 137 -29.87 -2.45 14.07
CA ASP A 137 -29.87 -2.34 15.53
C ASP A 137 -29.21 -1.02 15.95
N PRO A 138 -29.92 -0.10 16.62
CA PRO A 138 -29.36 1.19 17.03
C PRO A 138 -28.13 1.08 17.92
N ALA A 139 -28.06 0.05 18.79
CA ALA A 139 -26.92 -0.16 19.66
C ALA A 139 -25.70 -0.64 18.87
N ARG A 140 -25.88 -1.60 17.95
CA ARG A 140 -24.81 -2.13 17.08
C ARG A 140 -24.41 -1.12 16.01
N ARG A 141 -25.34 -0.31 15.51
CA ARG A 141 -25.07 0.83 14.61
C ARG A 141 -24.28 1.90 15.33
N ALA A 142 -24.67 2.29 16.54
CA ALA A 142 -23.89 3.25 17.32
C ALA A 142 -22.52 2.70 17.71
N GLU A 143 -22.39 1.39 17.95
CA GLU A 143 -21.11 0.72 18.17
C GLU A 143 -20.25 0.69 16.90
N TYR A 144 -20.85 0.39 15.73
CA TYR A 144 -20.22 0.47 14.42
C TYR A 144 -19.79 1.90 14.09
N GLU A 145 -20.67 2.88 14.27
CA GLU A 145 -20.39 4.30 14.08
C GLU A 145 -19.33 4.79 15.07
N ARG A 146 -19.37 4.41 16.35
CA ARG A 146 -18.30 4.71 17.33
C ARG A 146 -17.01 4.01 16.96
N PHE A 147 -17.06 2.77 16.49
CA PHE A 147 -15.90 2.04 15.99
C PHE A 147 -15.30 2.75 14.79
N TRP A 148 -16.10 3.28 13.86
CA TRP A 148 -15.62 4.05 12.72
C TRP A 148 -15.18 5.46 13.10
N VAL A 149 -15.87 6.16 13.98
CA VAL A 149 -15.47 7.46 14.53
C VAL A 149 -14.19 7.32 15.36
N ARG A 150 -13.92 6.15 15.96
CA ARG A 150 -12.72 5.82 16.72
C ARG A 150 -11.61 5.20 15.85
N ALA A 151 -11.94 4.47 14.79
CA ALA A 151 -11.03 4.02 13.73
C ALA A 151 -10.66 5.16 12.76
N LEU A 152 -11.47 6.22 12.77
CA LEU A 152 -11.21 7.54 12.21
C LEU A 152 -10.72 8.51 13.32
N GLY A 153 -10.41 8.05 14.55
CA GLY A 153 -9.94 8.89 15.68
C GLY A 153 -8.52 8.51 16.14
N PRO A 154 -7.75 9.42 16.77
CA PRO A 154 -6.28 9.48 16.69
C PRO A 154 -5.61 8.27 17.36
N PHE A 155 -4.63 7.70 16.69
CA PHE A 155 -4.13 6.35 17.01
C PHE A 155 -2.78 6.33 17.78
N GLU A 156 -2.32 5.17 18.27
CA GLU A 156 -1.26 5.00 19.28
C GLU A 156 0.14 4.61 18.71
N ARG A 157 1.25 5.17 19.25
CA ARG A 157 2.62 5.21 18.68
C ARG A 157 3.48 3.95 18.92
N VAL A 158 4.32 3.59 17.94
CA VAL A 158 5.53 2.76 18.11
C VAL A 158 6.74 3.65 18.49
N ALA A 159 7.52 3.26 19.50
CA ALA A 159 8.63 4.06 20.04
C ALA A 159 9.86 4.13 19.10
N PRO A 160 10.61 5.24 19.04
CA PRO A 160 11.79 5.35 18.17
C PRO A 160 13.02 4.63 18.76
N ALA A 161 13.76 3.90 17.91
CA ALA A 161 15.11 3.42 18.22
C ALA A 161 16.08 4.62 18.33
N GLU A 162 16.93 4.63 19.36
CA GLU A 162 17.88 5.71 19.62
C GLU A 162 18.87 5.91 18.45
N PRO A 163 19.14 7.15 18.02
CA PRO A 163 20.12 7.43 16.99
C PRO A 163 21.57 7.34 17.53
N PRO A 164 22.56 6.96 16.70
CA PRO A 164 23.95 6.89 17.12
C PRO A 164 24.54 8.30 17.34
N ALA A 165 25.33 8.43 18.41
CA ALA A 165 25.96 9.68 18.84
C ALA A 165 26.84 10.32 17.75
N GLU A 166 26.69 11.62 17.53
CA GLU A 166 27.49 12.43 16.61
C GLU A 166 28.97 12.42 17.01
N VAL A 167 29.84 11.93 16.11
CA VAL A 167 31.29 12.05 16.23
C VAL A 167 31.69 13.48 15.91
N ARG A 168 32.10 14.23 16.93
CA ARG A 168 32.70 15.56 16.80
C ARG A 168 34.07 15.46 16.16
N VAL A 169 34.23 15.97 14.93
CA VAL A 169 35.53 16.08 14.27
C VAL A 169 36.31 17.24 14.91
N MET A 170 37.43 16.92 15.54
CA MET A 170 38.42 17.90 16.02
C MET A 170 39.36 18.28 14.86
N PRO A 171 39.76 19.55 14.68
CA PRO A 171 40.77 19.90 13.70
C PRO A 171 42.14 19.38 14.13
N SER A 172 42.78 18.63 13.23
CA SER A 172 44.10 18.02 13.43
C SER A 172 45.19 19.09 13.48
N ARG A 173 45.97 19.11 14.58
CA ARG A 173 47.24 19.85 14.68
C ARG A 173 48.30 19.06 13.91
N VAL A 174 48.98 19.71 12.97
CA VAL A 174 50.17 19.16 12.28
C VAL A 174 51.36 19.17 13.24
N PRO A 175 52.10 18.04 13.43
CA PRO A 175 53.46 18.06 13.93
C PRO A 175 54.47 17.77 12.80
N ALA A 176 55.69 18.30 12.98
CA ALA A 176 56.85 18.29 12.07
C ALA A 176 57.45 16.87 11.81
N PRO A 177 58.40 16.70 10.85
CA PRO A 177 58.66 15.40 10.19
C PRO A 177 59.83 14.54 10.74
N ALA A 178 59.75 13.25 10.36
CA ALA A 178 60.77 12.18 10.20
C ALA A 178 61.24 11.37 11.44
N PRO A 179 61.68 10.08 11.33
CA PRO A 179 62.07 9.32 10.13
C PRO A 179 61.52 7.86 9.95
N GLU A 180 61.68 7.39 8.69
CA GLU A 180 61.80 6.03 8.10
C GLU A 180 60.87 4.83 8.40
N SER A 181 60.49 4.18 7.30
CA SER A 181 59.42 3.18 7.12
C SER A 181 59.86 1.71 7.30
N PRO A 182 58.96 0.84 7.84
CA PRO A 182 58.96 -0.62 7.58
C PRO A 182 57.91 -1.05 6.53
N PRO A 183 57.97 -2.29 6.01
CA PRO A 183 57.47 -2.67 4.68
C PRO A 183 55.93 -2.77 4.57
N ALA A 184 55.46 -2.54 3.34
CA ALA A 184 54.07 -2.32 2.98
C ALA A 184 53.15 -3.52 3.24
N ALA A 185 52.13 -3.30 4.06
CA ALA A 185 50.91 -4.10 4.10
C ALA A 185 50.15 -3.98 2.75
N PRO A 186 49.38 -5.00 2.34
CA PRO A 186 48.60 -4.95 1.10
C PRO A 186 47.71 -3.71 1.08
N ALA A 187 47.77 -2.98 -0.03
CA ALA A 187 47.12 -1.68 -0.16
C ALA A 187 45.63 -1.79 0.18
N PRO A 188 45.09 -0.95 1.09
CA PRO A 188 43.66 -0.84 1.29
C PRO A 188 43.00 -0.40 -0.03
N PRO A 189 41.72 -0.77 -0.27
CA PRO A 189 41.03 -0.44 -1.51
C PRO A 189 41.14 1.06 -1.78
N GLN A 190 41.72 1.42 -2.93
CA GLN A 190 42.09 2.78 -3.29
C GLN A 190 40.89 3.73 -3.52
N SER A 191 39.65 3.26 -3.27
CA SER A 191 38.45 4.09 -3.29
C SER A 191 37.43 3.61 -2.26
N GLU A 192 36.80 4.56 -1.58
CA GLU A 192 35.67 4.35 -0.66
C GLU A 192 34.51 3.59 -1.35
N THR A 193 34.37 3.76 -2.66
CA THR A 193 33.42 3.05 -3.53
C THR A 193 33.72 1.55 -3.61
N ALA A 194 34.98 1.14 -3.76
CA ALA A 194 35.36 -0.27 -3.83
C ALA A 194 35.16 -0.98 -2.50
N ALA A 195 35.47 -0.31 -1.37
CA ALA A 195 35.17 -0.83 -0.04
C ALA A 195 33.66 -1.02 0.18
N THR A 196 32.85 -0.05 -0.25
CA THR A 196 31.39 -0.09 -0.15
C THR A 196 30.79 -1.22 -1.01
N LEU A 197 31.29 -1.40 -2.24
CA LEU A 197 30.84 -2.47 -3.14
C LEU A 197 31.21 -3.86 -2.59
N SER A 198 32.43 -4.01 -2.06
CA SER A 198 32.87 -5.26 -1.44
C SER A 198 32.03 -5.62 -0.21
N TRP A 199 31.73 -4.64 0.64
CA TRP A 199 30.86 -4.82 1.81
C TRP A 199 29.43 -5.21 1.41
N ASN A 200 28.84 -4.53 0.43
CA ASN A 200 27.51 -4.86 -0.08
C ASN A 200 27.47 -6.26 -0.71
N ALA A 201 28.50 -6.63 -1.47
CA ALA A 201 28.62 -7.97 -2.05
C ALA A 201 28.70 -9.05 -0.97
N ALA A 202 29.51 -8.85 0.07
CA ALA A 202 29.60 -9.77 1.20
C ALA A 202 28.26 -9.91 1.94
N ARG A 203 27.53 -8.81 2.14
CA ARG A 203 26.21 -8.82 2.78
C ARG A 203 25.17 -9.58 1.96
N LEU A 204 25.19 -9.42 0.64
CA LEU A 204 24.30 -10.14 -0.28
C LEU A 204 24.60 -11.64 -0.29
N LEU A 205 25.87 -12.03 -0.30
CA LEU A 205 26.28 -13.43 -0.18
C LEU A 205 25.82 -14.05 1.15
N GLN A 206 26.03 -13.38 2.27
CA GLN A 206 25.53 -13.85 3.57
C GLN A 206 24.01 -13.98 3.61
N SER A 207 23.28 -13.02 3.01
CA SER A 207 21.82 -13.07 2.93
C SER A 207 21.35 -14.26 2.09
N ARG A 208 22.04 -14.54 0.97
CA ARG A 208 21.78 -15.71 0.14
C ARG A 208 22.04 -17.01 0.88
N GLU A 209 23.17 -17.13 1.57
CA GLU A 209 23.49 -18.31 2.38
C GLU A 209 22.49 -18.55 3.52
N ALA A 210 21.98 -17.48 4.13
CA ALA A 210 20.94 -17.58 5.15
C ALA A 210 19.61 -18.10 4.55
N LEU A 211 19.26 -17.65 3.34
CA LEU A 211 18.09 -18.15 2.62
C LEU A 211 18.28 -19.61 2.18
N ASP A 212 19.45 -19.97 1.67
CA ASP A 212 19.77 -21.36 1.29
C ASP A 212 19.69 -22.31 2.49
N ARG A 213 20.17 -21.89 3.66
CA ARG A 213 20.02 -22.65 4.92
C ARG A 213 18.55 -22.78 5.34
N ARG A 214 17.77 -21.70 5.21
CA ARG A 214 16.34 -21.71 5.57
C ARG A 214 15.50 -22.60 4.66
N PHE A 215 15.90 -22.73 3.40
CA PHE A 215 15.22 -23.54 2.39
C PHE A 215 15.97 -24.84 2.08
N ALA A 216 16.85 -25.29 2.96
CA ALA A 216 17.67 -26.49 2.76
C ALA A 216 16.80 -27.73 2.51
N ASP A 217 15.69 -27.87 3.25
CA ASP A 217 14.73 -28.99 3.13
C ASP A 217 14.04 -29.04 1.75
N THR A 218 14.02 -27.92 1.03
CA THR A 218 13.45 -27.79 -0.32
C THR A 218 14.49 -27.80 -1.44
N GLY A 219 15.77 -28.06 -1.12
CA GLY A 219 16.88 -28.05 -2.08
C GLY A 219 17.60 -26.70 -2.23
N GLY A 220 17.32 -25.73 -1.35
CA GLY A 220 17.87 -24.37 -1.38
C GLY A 220 17.04 -23.38 -2.20
N ILE A 221 17.38 -22.09 -2.12
CA ILE A 221 16.61 -21.03 -2.80
C ILE A 221 16.78 -21.12 -4.31
N GLY A 222 17.94 -21.57 -4.78
CA GLY A 222 18.21 -21.78 -6.21
C GLY A 222 17.21 -22.73 -6.86
N THR A 223 16.89 -23.85 -6.21
CA THR A 223 15.94 -24.83 -6.73
C THR A 223 14.50 -24.29 -6.76
N ILE A 224 14.12 -23.49 -5.76
CA ILE A 224 12.82 -22.81 -5.74
C ILE A 224 12.72 -21.81 -6.90
N LEU A 225 13.76 -21.00 -7.10
CA LEU A 225 13.81 -20.01 -8.17
C LEU A 225 13.77 -20.68 -9.55
N SER A 226 14.54 -21.73 -9.78
CA SER A 226 14.49 -22.46 -11.06
C SER A 226 13.15 -23.14 -11.31
N ARG A 227 12.46 -23.63 -10.25
CA ARG A 227 11.10 -24.15 -10.38
C ARG A 227 10.08 -23.06 -10.71
N LEU A 228 10.21 -21.89 -10.09
CA LEU A 228 9.38 -20.73 -10.40
C LEU A 228 9.64 -20.23 -11.83
N GLU A 229 10.90 -20.12 -12.23
CA GLU A 229 11.30 -19.77 -13.60
C GLU A 229 10.75 -20.79 -14.59
N ALA A 230 10.85 -22.09 -14.34
CA ALA A 230 10.28 -23.12 -15.22
C ALA A 230 8.73 -23.09 -15.25
N ALA A 231 8.08 -22.78 -14.14
CA ALA A 231 6.62 -22.63 -14.07
C ALA A 231 6.12 -21.36 -14.76
N LEU A 232 6.94 -20.30 -14.78
CA LEU A 232 6.65 -19.01 -15.42
C LEU A 232 7.17 -18.94 -16.86
N ALA A 233 8.10 -19.81 -17.26
CA ALA A 233 8.65 -19.89 -18.62
C ALA A 233 7.60 -20.02 -19.73
N PRO A 234 6.49 -20.76 -19.59
CA PRO A 234 5.46 -20.82 -20.62
C PRO A 234 4.56 -19.59 -20.64
N VAL A 235 4.59 -18.73 -19.61
CA VAL A 235 3.76 -17.52 -19.54
C VAL A 235 4.57 -16.36 -20.11
N GLU A 236 4.53 -16.19 -21.42
CA GLU A 236 5.15 -15.03 -22.03
C GLU A 236 4.46 -13.75 -21.55
N ARG A 237 5.26 -12.75 -21.18
CA ARG A 237 4.74 -11.43 -20.77
C ARG A 237 3.81 -10.83 -21.82
N ALA A 238 4.06 -11.14 -23.09
CA ALA A 238 3.23 -10.76 -24.23
C ALA A 238 1.83 -11.39 -24.19
N GLU A 239 1.68 -12.64 -23.75
CA GLU A 239 0.38 -13.31 -23.61
C GLU A 239 -0.44 -12.71 -22.48
N LEU A 240 0.19 -12.39 -21.35
CA LEU A 240 -0.47 -11.69 -20.24
C LEU A 240 -0.91 -10.28 -20.64
N ASP A 241 -0.06 -9.55 -21.37
CA ASP A 241 -0.39 -8.21 -21.87
C ASP A 241 -1.50 -8.27 -22.93
N ALA A 242 -1.53 -9.30 -23.78
CA ALA A 242 -2.59 -9.54 -24.75
C ALA A 242 -3.93 -9.86 -24.07
N LEU A 243 -3.93 -10.73 -23.06
CA LEU A 243 -5.11 -11.07 -22.27
C LEU A 243 -5.64 -9.83 -21.52
N ARG A 244 -4.74 -9.02 -20.95
CA ARG A 244 -5.11 -7.76 -20.31
C ARG A 244 -5.77 -6.79 -21.28
N ALA A 245 -5.20 -6.63 -22.47
CA ALA A 245 -5.77 -5.78 -23.52
C ALA A 245 -7.13 -6.30 -24.03
N GLU A 246 -7.35 -7.61 -24.01
CA GLU A 246 -8.65 -8.20 -24.32
C GLU A 246 -9.70 -7.89 -23.26
N VAL A 247 -9.36 -8.06 -21.97
CA VAL A 247 -10.24 -7.68 -20.85
C VAL A 247 -10.61 -6.19 -20.90
N ASP A 248 -9.63 -5.31 -21.15
CA ASP A 248 -9.87 -3.86 -21.25
C ASP A 248 -10.85 -3.53 -22.38
N ARG A 249 -10.73 -4.19 -23.55
CA ARG A 249 -11.68 -4.04 -24.67
C ARG A 249 -13.09 -4.51 -24.31
N THR A 250 -13.20 -5.62 -23.59
CA THR A 250 -14.50 -6.12 -23.12
C THR A 250 -15.16 -5.13 -22.15
N ILE A 251 -14.40 -4.56 -21.22
CA ILE A 251 -14.90 -3.56 -20.27
C ILE A 251 -15.47 -2.35 -21.02
N VAL A 252 -14.73 -1.79 -21.97
CA VAL A 252 -15.19 -0.65 -22.80
C VAL A 252 -16.49 -0.99 -23.53
N THR A 253 -16.60 -2.21 -24.06
CA THR A 253 -17.80 -2.67 -24.78
C THR A 253 -19.02 -2.74 -23.85
N LEU A 254 -18.83 -3.27 -22.64
CA LEU A 254 -19.89 -3.35 -21.64
C LEU A 254 -20.35 -1.97 -21.16
N ASP A 255 -19.44 -1.01 -21.04
CA ASP A 255 -19.78 0.38 -20.71
C ASP A 255 -20.66 1.02 -21.80
N VAL A 256 -20.35 0.80 -23.08
CA VAL A 256 -21.19 1.27 -24.20
C VAL A 256 -22.60 0.69 -24.12
N TRP A 257 -22.72 -0.62 -23.84
CA TRP A 257 -24.03 -1.27 -23.73
C TRP A 257 -24.82 -0.76 -22.53
N ARG A 258 -24.16 -0.51 -21.39
CA ARG A 258 -24.79 0.12 -20.22
C ARG A 258 -25.40 1.47 -20.59
N ASP A 259 -24.65 2.30 -21.31
CA ASP A 259 -25.08 3.65 -21.67
C ASP A 259 -26.23 3.62 -22.69
N GLN A 260 -26.20 2.68 -23.65
CA GLN A 260 -27.32 2.43 -24.57
C GLN A 260 -28.59 1.99 -23.83
N LEU A 261 -28.48 1.06 -22.87
CA LEU A 261 -29.60 0.62 -22.04
C LEU A 261 -30.17 1.77 -21.20
N ALA A 262 -29.31 2.63 -20.66
CA ALA A 262 -29.74 3.82 -19.92
C ALA A 262 -30.52 4.80 -20.81
N SER A 263 -30.09 4.99 -22.06
CA SER A 263 -30.80 5.81 -23.05
C SER A 263 -32.18 5.24 -23.39
N VAL A 264 -32.27 3.93 -23.64
CA VAL A 264 -33.56 3.24 -23.88
C VAL A 264 -34.49 3.37 -22.68
N ALA A 265 -33.98 3.21 -21.46
CA ALA A 265 -34.75 3.38 -20.23
C ALA A 265 -35.24 4.84 -20.05
N ALA A 266 -34.47 5.84 -20.49
CA ALA A 266 -34.89 7.23 -20.48
C ALA A 266 -36.00 7.51 -21.51
N LEU A 267 -35.89 6.95 -22.72
CA LEU A 267 -36.94 7.05 -23.75
C LEU A 267 -38.25 6.40 -23.30
N LYS A 268 -38.18 5.20 -22.71
CA LYS A 268 -39.36 4.52 -22.15
C LYS A 268 -40.08 5.38 -21.10
N ARG A 269 -39.33 6.04 -20.21
CA ARG A 269 -39.90 6.94 -19.19
C ARG A 269 -40.59 8.15 -19.79
N ARG A 270 -40.07 8.69 -20.91
CA ARG A 270 -40.68 9.82 -21.62
C ARG A 270 -41.97 9.45 -22.36
N LEU A 271 -42.07 8.22 -22.86
CA LEU A 271 -43.24 7.71 -23.56
C LEU A 271 -44.35 7.19 -22.63
N ALA A 272 -44.06 7.03 -21.34
CA ALA A 272 -45.00 6.59 -20.31
C ALA A 272 -45.72 7.75 -19.60
N VAL A 273 -45.57 8.98 -20.12
CA VAL A 273 -46.27 10.22 -19.73
C VAL A 273 -47.23 10.59 -20.84
#